data_AF-A0A099F5K4-F1
#
_entry.id   AF-A0A099F5K4-F1
#
_cell.length_a   1.000
_cell.length_b   1.000
_cell.length_c   1.000
_cell.angle_alpha   90.00
_cell.angle_beta   90.00
_cell.angle_gamma   90.00
#
_symmetry.space_group_name_H-M   'P 1'
#
loop_
_entity.id
_entity.type
_entity.pdbx_description
1 polymer ?
#
loop_
_entity_poly.entity_id
_entity_poly.type
_entity_poly.pdbx_seq_one_letter_code
_entity_poly.pdbx_strand_id
1 'polypeptide(L)'
;MNRQDLKAACLEMLDQVAIEHPAGHQGKLAARYVLRSQAGDRIELMFEKGEKVSANLWIERRYAEALASEGIICREYPAASLFAKKGAEGKKTYGRHSALKPMRSLANSDLLRFTIERVSQLQSILDHLRTERV
;
A
#
# COMPACT_ATOMS: atom_id res chain seq x y z
N MET A 1 -4.55 5.63 21.46
CA MET A 1 -3.38 5.37 20.59
C MET A 1 -3.19 6.58 19.69
N ASN A 2 -2.01 7.18 19.66
CA ASN A 2 -1.74 8.31 18.76
C ASN A 2 -1.35 7.79 17.35
N ARG A 3 -1.17 8.70 16.38
CA ARG A 3 -0.85 8.32 14.99
C ARG A 3 0.52 7.62 14.86
N GLN A 4 1.51 8.02 15.64
CA GLN A 4 2.84 7.40 15.62
C GLN A 4 2.79 5.98 16.20
N ASP A 5 2.09 5.80 17.32
CA ASP A 5 1.86 4.48 17.93
C ASP A 5 1.13 3.55 16.96
N LEU A 6 0.09 4.05 16.28
CA LEU A 6 -0.64 3.28 15.26
C LEU A 6 0.29 2.81 14.14
N LYS A 7 1.14 3.70 13.63
CA LYS A 7 2.09 3.36 12.57
C LYS A 7 3.14 2.38 13.04
N ALA A 8 3.66 2.53 14.26
CA ALA A 8 4.60 1.59 14.84
C ALA A 8 4.00 0.19 14.95
N ALA A 9 2.76 0.08 15.48
CA ALA A 9 2.05 -1.19 15.57
C ALA A 9 1.75 -1.79 14.17
N CYS A 10 1.41 -0.96 13.19
CA CYS A 10 1.21 -1.41 11.81
C CYS A 10 2.50 -1.95 11.18
N LEU A 11 3.64 -1.27 11.40
CA LEU A 11 4.94 -1.69 10.91
C LEU A 11 5.36 -3.01 11.55
N GLU A 12 5.24 -3.13 12.87
CA GLU A 12 5.54 -4.38 13.58
C GLU A 12 4.72 -5.55 13.04
N MET A 13 3.42 -5.36 12.80
CA MET A 13 2.57 -6.38 12.18
C MET A 13 3.03 -6.75 10.77
N LEU A 14 3.36 -5.76 9.93
CA LEU A 14 3.87 -6.01 8.58
C LEU A 14 5.21 -6.75 8.60
N ASP A 15 6.12 -6.37 9.50
CA ASP A 15 7.43 -7.01 9.68
C ASP A 15 7.30 -8.48 10.14
N GLN A 16 6.23 -8.82 10.87
CA GLN A 16 5.96 -10.20 11.31
C GLN A 16 5.41 -11.11 10.20
N VAL A 17 4.59 -10.57 9.29
CA VAL A 17 3.82 -11.40 8.33
C VAL A 17 4.28 -11.29 6.88
N ALA A 18 5.05 -10.27 6.53
CA ALA A 18 5.53 -10.01 5.19
C ALA A 18 7.06 -9.94 5.16
N ILE A 19 7.63 -10.07 3.96
CA ILE A 19 9.08 -9.98 3.74
C ILE A 19 9.40 -8.58 3.23
N GLU A 20 10.50 -7.98 3.68
CA GLU A 20 10.96 -6.71 3.09
C GLU A 20 11.16 -6.86 1.57
N HIS A 21 10.66 -5.87 0.81
CA HIS A 21 10.81 -5.86 -0.64
C HIS A 21 12.30 -5.67 -1.03
N PRO A 22 12.82 -6.33 -2.09
CA PRO A 22 14.24 -6.22 -2.49
C PRO A 22 14.75 -4.80 -2.77
N ALA A 23 13.85 -3.88 -3.15
CA ALA A 23 14.18 -2.46 -3.32
C ALA A 23 14.38 -1.68 -1.99
N GLY A 24 14.24 -2.36 -0.85
CA GLY A 24 14.34 -1.81 0.49
C GLY A 24 13.23 -0.82 0.86
N HIS A 25 13.19 -0.43 2.13
CA HIS A 25 12.37 0.69 2.59
C HIS A 25 12.88 2.05 2.07
N GLN A 26 11.99 3.03 1.90
CA GLN A 26 12.36 4.40 1.53
C GLN A 26 12.54 5.28 2.78
N GLY A 27 13.69 5.12 3.44
CA GLY A 27 14.07 5.91 4.61
C GLY A 27 12.96 5.97 5.66
N LYS A 28 12.57 7.19 6.05
CA LYS A 28 11.50 7.44 7.04
C LYS A 28 10.09 7.62 6.41
N LEU A 29 9.96 7.53 5.09
CA LEU A 29 8.72 7.89 4.40
C LEU A 29 7.83 6.69 4.12
N ALA A 30 8.44 5.58 3.67
CA ALA A 30 7.69 4.40 3.25
C ALA A 30 8.41 3.11 3.62
N ALA A 31 7.64 2.10 4.00
CA ALA A 31 8.07 0.72 4.10
C ALA A 31 7.49 -0.07 2.92
N ARG A 32 8.25 -1.03 2.41
CA ARG A 32 7.90 -1.83 1.23
C ARG A 32 8.02 -3.30 1.58
N TYR A 33 6.98 -4.05 1.27
CA TYR A 33 6.86 -5.45 1.64
C TYR A 33 6.38 -6.30 0.46
N VAL A 34 6.62 -7.59 0.59
CA VAL A 34 6.02 -8.65 -0.23
C VAL A 34 5.34 -9.63 0.71
N LEU A 35 4.03 -9.74 0.59
CA LEU A 35 3.21 -10.73 1.26
C LEU A 35 3.02 -11.94 0.34
N ARG A 36 2.97 -13.15 0.91
CA ARG A 36 2.64 -14.37 0.16
C ARG A 36 1.23 -14.84 0.53
N SER A 37 0.37 -15.01 -0.47
CA SER A 37 -0.96 -15.63 -0.27
C SER A 37 -0.82 -17.14 -0.08
N GLN A 38 -1.86 -17.79 0.45
CA GLN A 38 -1.94 -19.26 0.50
C GLN A 38 -1.96 -19.91 -0.88
N ALA A 39 -2.42 -19.17 -1.91
CA ALA A 39 -2.37 -19.61 -3.31
C ALA A 39 -0.96 -19.54 -3.91
N GLY A 40 -0.02 -18.87 -3.22
CA GLY A 40 1.36 -18.71 -3.67
C GLY A 40 1.66 -17.39 -4.39
N ASP A 41 0.68 -16.49 -4.49
CA ASP A 41 0.87 -15.16 -5.08
C ASP A 41 1.84 -14.32 -4.27
N ARG A 42 2.58 -13.46 -4.96
CA ARG A 42 3.43 -12.43 -4.35
C ARG A 42 2.73 -11.08 -4.47
N ILE A 43 2.25 -10.58 -3.34
CA ILE A 43 1.50 -9.33 -3.26
C ILE A 43 2.44 -8.25 -2.74
N GLU A 44 2.76 -7.28 -3.58
CA GLU A 44 3.53 -6.10 -3.17
C GLU A 44 2.66 -5.17 -2.33
N LEU A 45 3.20 -4.71 -1.19
CA LEU A 45 2.56 -3.77 -0.28
C LEU A 45 3.48 -2.58 -0.04
N MET A 46 2.94 -1.37 -0.01
CA MET A 46 3.68 -0.19 0.43
C MET A 46 2.92 0.56 1.52
N PHE A 47 3.58 0.78 2.64
CA PHE A 47 3.03 1.48 3.79
C PHE A 47 3.69 2.85 3.98
N GLU A 48 2.89 3.90 4.06
CA GLU A 48 3.36 5.26 4.36
C GLU A 48 3.58 5.45 5.86
N LYS A 49 4.86 5.58 6.25
CA LYS A 49 5.29 5.77 7.64
C LYS A 49 5.77 7.17 7.98
N GLY A 50 5.80 8.11 7.03
CA GLY A 50 6.22 9.48 7.26
C GLY A 50 5.32 10.23 8.25
N GLU A 51 5.88 11.04 9.15
CA GLU A 51 5.13 11.67 10.27
C GLU A 51 3.94 12.53 9.84
N LYS A 52 4.06 13.21 8.69
CA LYS A 52 3.08 14.19 8.19
C LYS A 52 1.92 13.58 7.39
N VAL A 53 1.95 12.29 7.10
CA VAL A 53 0.90 11.60 6.32
C VAL A 53 0.10 10.66 7.24
N SER A 54 -1.07 10.20 6.80
CA SER A 54 -1.81 9.13 7.50
C SER A 54 -1.07 7.78 7.36
N ALA A 55 -1.52 6.77 8.10
CA ALA A 55 -1.06 5.39 7.91
C ALA A 55 -1.73 4.82 6.65
N ASN A 56 -1.15 5.09 5.49
CA ASN A 56 -1.71 4.65 4.21
C ASN A 56 -1.06 3.35 3.74
N LEU A 57 -1.88 2.38 3.34
CA LEU A 57 -1.44 1.14 2.73
C LEU A 57 -1.83 1.11 1.24
N TRP A 58 -0.87 0.84 0.38
CA TRP A 58 -1.03 0.76 -1.07
C TRP A 58 -0.92 -0.69 -1.52
N ILE A 59 -1.90 -1.13 -2.32
CA ILE A 59 -2.04 -2.50 -2.81
C ILE A 59 -2.60 -2.45 -4.24
N GLU A 60 -2.26 -3.45 -5.06
CA GLU A 60 -2.89 -3.62 -6.37
C GLU A 60 -4.39 -3.98 -6.22
N ARG A 61 -5.26 -3.32 -6.99
CA ARG A 61 -6.73 -3.41 -6.86
C ARG A 61 -7.25 -4.84 -6.88
N ARG A 62 -6.73 -5.68 -7.78
CA ARG A 62 -7.23 -7.06 -7.98
C ARG A 62 -7.17 -7.93 -6.72
N TYR A 63 -6.31 -7.62 -5.75
CA TYR A 63 -6.19 -8.36 -4.50
C TYR A 63 -7.06 -7.82 -3.37
N ALA A 64 -7.63 -6.63 -3.52
CA ALA A 64 -8.25 -5.90 -2.41
C ALA A 64 -9.57 -5.21 -2.78
N GLU A 65 -10.13 -5.51 -3.96
CA GLU A 65 -11.40 -4.93 -4.41
C GLU A 65 -12.56 -5.30 -3.48
N ALA A 66 -12.61 -6.53 -3.00
CA ALA A 66 -13.61 -6.99 -2.05
C ALA A 66 -13.55 -6.26 -0.68
N LEU A 67 -12.38 -5.74 -0.30
CA LEU A 67 -12.19 -5.01 0.95
C LEU A 67 -12.72 -3.56 0.90
N ALA A 68 -13.00 -3.03 -0.29
CA ALA A 68 -13.48 -1.66 -0.44
C ALA A 68 -14.86 -1.43 0.22
N SER A 69 -15.65 -2.49 0.45
CA SER A 69 -16.96 -2.43 1.11
C SER A 69 -16.93 -2.53 2.65
N GLU A 70 -15.78 -2.80 3.27
CA GLU A 70 -15.70 -3.14 4.71
C GLU A 70 -15.61 -1.93 5.66
N GLY A 71 -16.04 -0.74 5.23
CA GLY A 71 -16.01 0.46 6.07
C GLY A 71 -14.59 0.99 6.38
N ILE A 72 -13.58 0.52 5.64
CA ILE A 72 -12.22 1.08 5.65
C ILE A 72 -12.17 2.19 4.61
N ILE A 73 -11.64 3.36 4.99
CA ILE A 73 -11.46 4.47 4.04
C ILE A 73 -10.53 3.99 2.93
N CYS A 74 -11.09 3.86 1.72
CA CYS A 74 -10.39 3.37 0.55
C CYS A 74 -10.54 4.37 -0.60
N ARG A 75 -9.46 4.54 -1.38
CA ARG A 75 -9.46 5.35 -2.60
C ARG A 75 -8.81 4.61 -3.75
N GLU A 76 -9.47 4.64 -4.90
CA GLU A 76 -8.93 4.09 -6.14
C GLU A 76 -7.92 5.03 -6.79
N TYR A 77 -6.87 4.43 -7.34
CA TYR A 77 -5.86 5.10 -8.15
C TYR A 77 -5.66 4.32 -9.46
N PRO A 78 -6.47 4.59 -10.50
CA PRO A 78 -6.34 3.90 -11.78
C PRO A 78 -4.98 4.14 -12.47
N ALA A 79 -4.46 3.15 -13.19
CA ALA A 79 -3.24 3.23 -13.97
C ALA A 79 -3.32 4.31 -15.05
N ALA A 80 -4.49 4.46 -15.68
CA ALA A 80 -4.76 5.49 -16.67
C ALA A 80 -4.49 6.93 -16.15
N SER A 81 -4.57 7.13 -14.83
CA SER A 81 -4.38 8.43 -14.18
C SER A 81 -2.93 8.74 -13.82
N LEU A 82 -1.99 7.81 -14.02
CA LEU A 82 -0.59 7.90 -13.58
C LEU A 82 0.16 9.13 -14.10
N PHE A 83 -0.12 9.53 -15.34
CA PHE A 83 0.55 10.63 -16.03
C PHE A 83 -0.43 11.66 -16.59
N ALA A 84 -1.66 11.67 -16.08
CA ALA A 84 -2.72 12.57 -16.55
C ALA A 84 -2.44 14.03 -16.20
N LYS A 85 -1.63 14.29 -15.17
CA LYS A 85 -1.23 15.65 -14.77
C LYS A 85 0.06 16.07 -15.45
N LYS A 86 0.03 17.25 -16.07
CA LYS A 86 1.23 17.94 -16.56
C LYS A 86 1.78 18.83 -15.45
N GLY A 87 3.08 18.76 -15.20
CA GLY A 87 3.78 19.67 -14.30
C GLY A 87 3.98 21.04 -14.93
N ALA A 88 4.58 21.96 -14.18
CA ALA A 88 4.81 23.36 -14.58
C ALA A 88 5.55 23.51 -15.93
N GLU A 89 6.39 22.55 -16.30
CA GLU A 89 7.15 22.53 -17.57
C GLU A 89 6.49 21.66 -18.68
N GLY A 90 5.23 21.26 -18.52
CA GLY A 90 4.55 20.37 -19.48
C GLY A 90 4.98 18.89 -19.39
N LYS A 91 5.99 18.56 -18.57
CA LYS A 91 6.40 17.17 -18.28
C LYS A 91 5.31 16.42 -17.50
N LYS A 92 5.01 15.19 -17.91
CA LYS A 92 4.10 14.29 -17.18
C LYS A 92 4.63 14.04 -15.77
N THR A 93 3.84 14.35 -14.74
CA THR A 93 4.21 14.05 -13.35
C THR A 93 3.67 12.69 -12.94
N TYR A 94 4.45 11.96 -12.14
CA TYR A 94 3.99 10.70 -11.57
C TYR A 94 2.92 11.00 -10.52
N GLY A 95 1.67 10.66 -10.81
CA GLY A 95 0.50 11.04 -10.00
C GLY A 95 0.34 10.29 -8.67
N ARG A 96 1.30 9.46 -8.27
CA ARG A 96 1.27 8.63 -7.06
C ARG A 96 2.53 8.80 -6.22
N HIS A 97 2.56 8.14 -5.06
CA HIS A 97 3.70 8.18 -4.16
C HIS A 97 4.98 7.65 -4.84
N SER A 98 6.08 8.41 -4.81
CA SER A 98 7.32 8.07 -5.54
C SER A 98 7.94 6.74 -5.11
N ALA A 99 7.68 6.30 -3.88
CA ALA A 99 8.13 5.00 -3.36
C ALA A 99 7.54 3.79 -4.09
N LEU A 100 6.48 3.97 -4.89
CA LEU A 100 5.88 2.91 -5.70
C LEU A 100 6.68 2.64 -6.97
N LYS A 101 7.49 3.59 -7.47
CA LYS A 101 8.24 3.45 -8.72
C LYS A 101 9.13 2.20 -8.82
N PRO A 102 9.87 1.78 -7.77
CA PRO A 102 10.69 0.57 -7.83
C PRO A 102 9.91 -0.73 -7.53
N MET A 103 8.61 -0.66 -7.26
CA MET A 103 7.74 -1.80 -6.98
C MET A 103 6.97 -2.16 -8.24
N ARG A 104 7.42 -3.17 -8.98
CA ARG A 104 6.98 -3.40 -10.38
C ARG A 104 5.47 -3.60 -10.48
N SER A 105 4.88 -4.30 -9.50
CA SER A 105 3.45 -4.59 -9.47
C SER A 105 2.65 -3.34 -9.09
N LEU A 106 3.17 -2.47 -8.23
CA LEU A 106 2.46 -1.26 -7.82
C LEU A 106 2.72 -0.03 -8.69
N ALA A 107 3.84 0.02 -9.42
CA ALA A 107 4.28 1.20 -10.16
C ALA A 107 3.27 1.61 -11.24
N ASN A 108 2.70 0.62 -11.94
CA ASN A 108 1.94 0.81 -13.17
C ASN A 108 0.54 0.17 -13.19
N SER A 109 0.13 -0.57 -12.15
CA SER A 109 -1.20 -1.20 -12.09
C SER A 109 -2.27 -0.28 -11.49
N ASP A 110 -3.53 -0.68 -11.56
CA ASP A 110 -4.61 -0.07 -10.78
C ASP A 110 -4.41 -0.36 -9.29
N LEU A 111 -4.46 0.67 -8.46
CA LEU A 111 -4.22 0.54 -7.02
C LEU A 111 -5.42 0.93 -6.19
N LEU A 112 -5.45 0.36 -5.00
CA LEU A 112 -6.24 0.85 -3.87
C LEU A 112 -5.28 1.42 -2.81
N ARG A 113 -5.69 2.54 -2.22
CA ARG A 113 -5.04 3.11 -1.03
C ARG A 113 -6.02 3.08 0.13
N PHE A 114 -5.71 2.28 1.14
CA PHE A 114 -6.43 2.25 2.40
C PHE A 114 -5.81 3.23 3.39
N THR A 115 -6.62 4.00 4.08
CA THR A 115 -6.19 4.79 5.24
C THR A 115 -6.53 4.01 6.51
N ILE A 116 -5.50 3.53 7.20
CA ILE A 116 -5.62 2.75 8.43
C ILE A 116 -5.81 3.71 9.61
N GLU A 117 -6.89 3.53 10.34
CA GLU A 117 -7.24 4.29 11.54
C GLU A 117 -7.11 3.44 12.82
N ARG A 118 -7.14 2.11 12.67
CA ARG A 118 -7.01 1.13 13.76
C ARG A 118 -6.20 -0.08 13.29
N VAL A 119 -5.41 -0.67 14.19
CA VAL A 119 -4.59 -1.86 13.90
C VAL A 119 -5.45 -3.03 13.38
N SER A 120 -6.67 -3.20 13.89
CA SER A 120 -7.59 -4.24 13.43
C SER A 120 -7.96 -4.13 11.95
N GLN A 121 -7.97 -2.92 11.36
CA GLN A 121 -8.23 -2.77 9.92
C GLN A 121 -7.08 -3.33 9.09
N LEU A 122 -5.83 -3.09 9.53
CA LEU A 122 -4.67 -3.69 8.87
C LEU A 122 -4.71 -5.21 9.00
N GLN A 123 -5.05 -5.73 10.19
CA GLN A 123 -5.20 -7.17 10.41
C GLN A 123 -6.22 -7.78 9.44
N SER A 124 -7.42 -7.21 9.33
CA SER A 124 -8.45 -7.67 8.39
C SER A 124 -7.98 -7.66 6.94
N ILE A 125 -7.28 -6.60 6.52
CA ILE A 125 -6.71 -6.51 5.16
C ILE A 125 -5.69 -7.64 4.95
N LEU A 126 -4.75 -7.83 5.88
CA LEU A 126 -3.70 -8.85 5.75
C LEU A 126 -4.28 -10.28 5.76
N ASP A 127 -5.30 -10.54 6.56
CA ASP A 127 -5.97 -11.84 6.61
C ASP A 127 -6.72 -12.15 5.31
N HIS A 128 -7.39 -11.15 4.72
CA HIS A 128 -8.00 -11.27 3.40
C HIS A 128 -6.95 -11.58 2.33
N LEU A 129 -5.87 -10.79 2.25
CA LEU A 129 -4.81 -10.98 1.25
C LEU A 129 -4.10 -12.33 1.36
N ARG A 130 -4.07 -12.93 2.56
CA ARG A 130 -3.46 -14.25 2.76
C ARG A 130 -4.38 -15.39 2.33
N THR A 131 -5.68 -15.21 2.41
CA THR A 131 -6.67 -16.26 2.13
C THR A 131 -7.22 -16.21 0.71
N GLU A 132 -7.17 -15.04 0.06
CA GLU A 132 -7.58 -14.85 -1.33
C GLU A 132 -6.86 -15.80 -2.29
N ARG A 133 -7.66 -16.42 -3.17
CA ARG A 133 -7.23 -17.16 -4.36
C ARG A 133 -7.58 -16.30 -5.56
N VAL A 134 -6.60 -15.58 -6.09
CA VAL A 134 -6.77 -14.76 -7.30
C VAL A 134 -6.66 -15.60 -8.56
#